data_AF-A0A1X7LSZ9-F1
#
_entry.id   AF-A0A1X7LSZ9-F1
#
_cell.length_a   1.000
_cell.length_b   1.000
_cell.length_c   1.000
_cell.angle_alpha   90.00
_cell.angle_beta   90.00
_cell.angle_gamma   90.00
#
_symmetry.space_group_name_H-M   'P 1'
#
loop_
_entity.id
_entity.type
_entity.pdbx_description
1 polymer ?
#
loop_
_entity_poly.entity_id
_entity_poly.type
_entity_poly.pdbx_seq_one_letter_code
_entity_poly.pdbx_strand_id
1 'polypeptide(L)'
;MPFGAGKDLVNLEYVTTKAWGYWHELGHEYQQSAWTWGDVGEVTVNIFSLYIQEQFGNPSELLKEKNGKTYYERAFEFLNSEDPDKRYGKIDHYDRLVLFKQLQLAYGWELYTSIFTAYRELPKEDLPRTNQEQIDAFAVMASRLAGEDLTLFFTKWAVGLSDAGKDRIRALQLPQPEVEPWTLQET
;
A
#
# COMPACT_ATOMS: atom_id res chain seq x y z
N MET A 1 -5.63 24.94 12.14
CA MET A 1 -5.06 25.85 11.12
C MET A 1 -3.56 25.94 11.31
N PRO A 2 -2.74 25.42 10.37
CA PRO A 2 -1.31 25.23 10.54
C PRO A 2 -0.52 26.39 9.92
N PHE A 3 -0.32 27.48 10.66
CA PHE A 3 0.57 28.57 10.22
C PHE A 3 1.98 28.49 10.85
N GLY A 4 2.27 27.43 11.62
CA GLY A 4 3.56 27.25 12.29
C GLY A 4 4.68 26.66 11.42
N ALA A 5 4.34 25.84 10.42
CA ALA A 5 5.30 25.07 9.63
C ALA A 5 5.78 25.77 8.35
N GLY A 6 5.20 26.92 7.97
CA GLY A 6 5.53 27.59 6.70
C GLY A 6 7.01 27.98 6.55
N LYS A 7 7.72 28.15 7.67
CA LYS A 7 9.16 28.46 7.72
C LYS A 7 10.00 27.24 7.31
N ASP A 8 9.54 26.04 7.66
CA ASP A 8 10.25 24.79 7.38
C ASP A 8 10.04 24.38 5.92
N LEU A 9 8.89 24.70 5.32
CA LEU A 9 8.59 24.41 3.92
C LEU A 9 9.42 25.20 2.90
N VAL A 10 10.07 26.29 3.33
CA VAL A 10 11.04 27.03 2.49
C VAL A 10 12.49 26.62 2.77
N ASN A 11 12.71 25.69 3.71
CA ASN A 11 14.03 25.14 4.01
C ASN A 11 14.25 23.87 3.18
N LEU A 12 15.17 23.96 2.19
CA LEU A 12 15.45 22.85 1.29
C LEU A 12 15.90 21.59 2.04
N GLU A 13 16.79 21.72 3.03
CA GLU A 13 17.27 20.56 3.80
C GLU A 13 16.11 19.85 4.51
N TYR A 14 15.21 20.62 5.12
CA TYR A 14 14.02 20.05 5.75
C TYR A 14 13.12 19.34 4.73
N VAL A 15 12.78 20.03 3.63
CA VAL A 15 11.86 19.52 2.60
C VAL A 15 12.38 18.24 1.94
N THR A 16 13.70 18.08 1.79
CA THR A 16 14.27 16.90 1.14
C THR A 16 14.64 15.78 2.10
N THR A 17 14.72 16.00 3.43
CA THR A 17 15.20 14.97 4.36
C THR A 17 14.22 14.56 5.45
N LYS A 18 13.31 15.46 5.87
CA LYS A 18 12.54 15.30 7.13
C LYS A 18 11.06 15.63 6.98
N ALA A 19 10.61 16.05 5.81
CA ALA A 19 9.27 16.59 5.60
C ALA A 19 8.19 15.52 5.37
N TRP A 20 8.25 14.39 6.08
CA TRP A 20 7.28 13.28 5.94
C TRP A 20 5.83 13.78 6.02
N GLY A 21 5.52 14.64 7.00
CA GLY A 21 4.18 15.22 7.13
C GLY A 21 3.76 16.02 5.90
N TYR A 22 4.66 16.78 5.28
CA TYR A 22 4.35 17.50 4.04
C TYR A 22 4.16 16.56 2.85
N TRP A 23 5.03 15.55 2.71
CA TRP A 23 4.89 14.53 1.66
C TRP A 23 3.58 13.74 1.80
N HIS A 24 3.15 13.49 3.04
CA HIS A 24 1.87 12.86 3.35
C HIS A 24 0.70 13.74 2.91
N GLU A 25 0.63 15.01 3.30
CA GLU A 25 -0.45 15.90 2.84
C GLU A 25 -0.47 16.05 1.31
N LEU A 26 0.71 16.09 0.67
CA LEU A 26 0.80 16.07 -0.79
C LEU A 26 0.23 14.77 -1.38
N GLY A 27 0.47 13.63 -0.74
CA GLY A 27 -0.06 12.34 -1.16
C GLY A 27 -1.59 12.29 -1.14
N HIS A 28 -2.26 12.99 -0.22
CA HIS A 28 -3.72 13.07 -0.17
C HIS A 28 -4.30 13.70 -1.45
N GLU A 29 -3.59 14.64 -2.07
CA GLU A 29 -4.00 15.24 -3.35
C GLU A 29 -3.90 14.28 -4.54
N TYR A 30 -3.04 13.26 -4.44
CA TYR A 30 -2.86 12.26 -5.51
C TYR A 30 -3.60 10.94 -5.25
N GLN A 31 -4.11 10.74 -4.03
CA GLN A 31 -4.81 9.52 -3.64
C GLN A 31 -6.06 9.31 -4.49
N GLN A 32 -6.21 8.09 -5.02
CA GLN A 32 -7.37 7.73 -5.84
C GLN A 32 -8.44 7.06 -5.00
N SER A 33 -9.60 7.70 -4.90
CA SER A 33 -10.75 7.16 -4.16
C SER A 33 -11.21 5.79 -4.65
N ALA A 34 -10.98 5.46 -5.93
CA ALA A 34 -11.37 4.20 -6.55
C ALA A 34 -10.70 2.95 -5.93
N TRP A 35 -9.64 3.09 -5.15
CA TRP A 35 -9.03 1.98 -4.41
C TRP A 35 -8.56 2.39 -3.02
N THR A 36 -9.16 3.44 -2.46
CA THR A 36 -8.91 3.88 -1.09
C THR A 36 -10.09 3.49 -0.20
N TRP A 37 -10.15 2.21 0.18
CA TRP A 37 -11.19 1.70 1.07
C TRP A 37 -10.95 2.14 2.52
N GLY A 38 -11.95 1.93 3.37
CA GLY A 38 -11.97 2.48 4.74
C GLY A 38 -10.74 2.21 5.62
N ASP A 39 -10.01 1.10 5.39
CA ASP A 39 -8.83 0.76 6.18
C ASP A 39 -7.53 1.41 5.68
N VAL A 40 -7.55 2.08 4.52
CA VAL A 40 -6.34 2.53 3.82
C VAL A 40 -6.30 4.01 3.45
N GLY A 41 -7.25 4.82 3.95
CA GLY A 41 -7.25 6.28 3.77
C GLY A 41 -5.93 6.93 4.23
N GLU A 42 -5.50 6.66 5.45
CA GLU A 42 -4.23 7.17 5.99
C GLU A 42 -3.02 6.26 5.67
N VAL A 43 -3.22 5.25 4.82
CA VAL A 43 -2.18 4.28 4.45
C VAL A 43 -1.69 4.53 3.04
N THR A 44 -2.58 4.50 2.04
CA THR A 44 -2.19 4.61 0.61
C THR A 44 -1.63 5.97 0.25
N VAL A 45 -2.01 7.02 0.98
CA VAL A 45 -1.36 8.34 0.95
C VAL A 45 0.16 8.24 1.14
N ASN A 46 0.63 7.33 2.00
CA ASN A 46 2.05 7.17 2.28
C ASN A 46 2.81 6.36 1.23
N ILE A 47 2.16 5.84 0.18
CA ILE A 47 2.86 5.33 -1.01
C ILE A 47 3.66 6.47 -1.64
N PHE A 48 3.08 7.68 -1.70
CA PHE A 48 3.76 8.87 -2.20
C PHE A 48 4.86 9.35 -1.25
N SER A 49 4.62 9.32 0.07
CA SER A 49 5.64 9.64 1.08
C SER A 49 6.86 8.73 0.95
N LEU A 50 6.64 7.41 0.81
CA LEU A 50 7.71 6.43 0.59
C LEU A 50 8.44 6.67 -0.74
N TYR A 51 7.71 6.97 -1.82
CA TYR A 51 8.32 7.28 -3.11
C TYR A 51 9.24 8.51 -3.01
N ILE A 52 8.75 9.61 -2.43
CA ILE A 52 9.53 10.84 -2.26
C ILE A 52 10.75 10.59 -1.36
N GLN A 53 10.56 9.85 -0.27
CA GLN A 53 11.64 9.46 0.64
C GLN A 53 12.75 8.71 -0.12
N GLU A 54 12.38 7.73 -0.95
CA GLU A 54 13.31 6.96 -1.79
C GLU A 54 14.00 7.83 -2.83
N GLN A 55 13.27 8.71 -3.54
CA GLN A 55 13.84 9.60 -4.55
C GLN A 55 14.87 10.59 -3.99
N PHE A 56 14.71 11.01 -2.73
CA PHE A 56 15.70 11.83 -2.02
C PHE A 56 16.83 11.02 -1.37
N GLY A 57 16.82 9.69 -1.48
CA GLY A 57 17.84 8.81 -0.89
C GLY A 57 17.79 8.75 0.64
N ASN A 58 16.63 9.03 1.24
CA ASN A 58 16.45 8.96 2.69
C ASN A 58 16.20 7.52 3.14
N PRO A 59 16.61 7.14 4.36
CA PRO A 59 16.23 5.86 4.95
C PRO A 59 14.71 5.72 5.06
N SER A 60 14.20 4.51 4.83
CA SER A 60 12.76 4.22 4.86
C SER A 60 12.16 4.44 6.24
N GLU A 61 10.96 5.04 6.28
CA GLU A 61 10.17 5.20 7.51
C GLU A 61 9.82 3.84 8.12
N LEU A 62 9.67 2.80 7.28
CA LEU A 62 9.28 1.45 7.70
C LEU A 62 10.40 0.71 8.46
N LEU A 63 11.65 1.17 8.35
CA LEU A 63 12.80 0.66 9.10
C LEU A 63 12.95 1.31 10.48
N LYS A 64 12.17 2.35 10.80
CA LYS A 64 12.22 2.94 12.14
C LYS A 64 11.61 2.01 13.18
N GLU A 65 12.27 1.95 14.33
CA GLU A 65 11.78 1.18 15.46
C GLU A 65 10.74 1.96 16.27
N LYS A 66 9.65 1.28 16.62
CA LYS A 66 8.65 1.72 17.60
C LYS A 66 8.45 0.60 18.60
N ASN A 67 8.74 0.87 19.88
CA ASN A 67 8.74 -0.12 20.96
C ASN A 67 9.69 -1.31 20.71
N GLY A 68 10.86 -1.04 20.14
CA GLY A 68 11.92 -2.04 19.90
C GLY A 68 11.67 -2.99 18.73
N LYS A 69 10.73 -2.65 17.84
CA LYS A 69 10.47 -3.37 16.60
C LYS A 69 10.26 -2.40 15.45
N THR A 70 10.78 -2.73 14.28
CA THR A 70 10.47 -2.05 13.02
C THR A 70 9.02 -2.32 12.60
N TYR A 71 8.52 -1.55 11.63
CA TYR A 71 7.20 -1.80 11.06
C TYR A 71 7.16 -3.13 10.27
N TYR A 72 8.28 -3.54 9.67
CA TYR A 72 8.42 -4.85 9.04
C TYR A 72 8.31 -6.01 10.04
N GLU A 73 9.00 -5.94 11.17
CA GLU A 73 8.90 -6.99 12.21
C GLU A 73 7.47 -7.13 12.73
N ARG A 74 6.79 -6.01 12.99
CA ARG A 74 5.38 -6.00 13.41
C ARG A 74 4.45 -6.55 12.33
N ALA A 75 4.70 -6.21 11.07
CA ALA A 75 3.99 -6.78 9.93
C ALA A 75 4.19 -8.30 9.84
N PHE A 76 5.41 -8.80 10.00
CA PHE A 76 5.70 -10.24 9.97
C PHE A 76 5.07 -10.98 11.14
N GLU A 77 5.04 -10.39 12.34
CA GLU A 77 4.31 -10.94 13.48
C GLU A 77 2.81 -11.05 13.19
N PHE A 78 2.22 -10.02 12.59
CA PHE A 78 0.84 -10.08 12.14
C PHE A 78 0.64 -11.16 11.07
N LEU A 79 1.50 -11.22 10.05
CA LEU A 79 1.44 -12.20 8.96
C LEU A 79 1.52 -13.64 9.46
N ASN A 80 2.33 -13.90 10.49
CA ASN A 80 2.54 -15.22 11.09
C ASN A 80 1.58 -15.54 12.26
N SER A 81 0.75 -14.59 12.70
CA SER A 81 -0.23 -14.81 13.76
C SER A 81 -1.32 -15.80 13.33
N GLU A 82 -1.63 -16.74 14.23
CA GLU A 82 -2.74 -17.70 14.10
C GLU A 82 -4.06 -17.19 14.71
N ASP A 83 -4.11 -15.92 15.13
CA ASP A 83 -5.31 -15.31 15.71
C ASP A 83 -6.51 -15.41 14.72
N PRO A 84 -7.62 -16.09 15.08
CA PRO A 84 -8.79 -16.19 14.21
C PRO A 84 -9.47 -14.83 13.95
N ASP A 85 -9.26 -13.85 14.84
CA ASP A 85 -9.77 -12.48 14.74
C ASP A 85 -8.79 -11.51 14.07
N LYS A 86 -7.70 -12.05 13.48
CA LYS A 86 -6.74 -11.31 12.66
C LYS A 86 -7.44 -10.61 11.50
N ARG A 87 -7.34 -9.28 11.46
CA ARG A 87 -7.90 -8.45 10.39
C ARG A 87 -6.92 -7.35 10.02
N TYR A 88 -6.75 -7.10 8.73
CA TYR A 88 -5.90 -6.03 8.22
C TYR A 88 -6.24 -4.67 8.84
N GLY A 89 -7.53 -4.31 8.91
CA GLY A 89 -8.01 -3.06 9.50
C GLY A 89 -7.82 -2.89 11.02
N LYS A 90 -7.18 -3.84 11.72
CA LYS A 90 -6.93 -3.76 13.18
C LYS A 90 -5.48 -3.42 13.56
N ILE A 91 -4.54 -3.39 12.61
CA ILE A 91 -3.13 -3.06 12.89
C ILE A 91 -2.81 -1.57 12.65
N ASP A 92 -1.64 -1.07 13.04
CA ASP A 92 -1.25 0.34 12.86
C ASP A 92 -1.12 0.70 11.36
N HIS A 93 -1.36 1.96 10.99
CA HIS A 93 -1.34 2.40 9.60
C HIS A 93 0.01 2.14 8.91
N TYR A 94 1.12 2.25 9.63
CA TYR A 94 2.44 1.94 9.06
C TYR A 94 2.68 0.44 8.93
N ASP A 95 2.13 -0.39 9.82
CA ASP A 95 2.18 -1.85 9.67
C ASP A 95 1.39 -2.26 8.41
N ARG A 96 0.24 -1.61 8.16
CA ARG A 96 -0.56 -1.78 6.93
C ARG A 96 0.20 -1.32 5.68
N LEU A 97 0.96 -0.23 5.79
CA LEU A 97 1.73 0.32 4.68
C LEU A 97 2.77 -0.68 4.15
N VAL A 98 3.27 -1.58 4.99
CA VAL A 98 4.19 -2.66 4.57
C VAL A 98 3.59 -3.52 3.45
N LEU A 99 2.28 -3.77 3.42
CA LEU A 99 1.62 -4.46 2.30
C LEU A 99 1.92 -3.78 0.97
N PHE A 100 1.73 -2.46 0.90
CA PHE A 100 1.96 -1.69 -0.32
C PHE A 100 3.45 -1.62 -0.65
N LYS A 101 4.31 -1.45 0.35
CA LYS A 101 5.75 -1.49 0.11
C LYS A 101 6.22 -2.87 -0.39
N GLN A 102 5.64 -3.97 0.06
CA GLN A 102 5.95 -5.30 -0.44
C GLN A 102 5.55 -5.50 -1.90
N LEU A 103 4.42 -4.95 -2.33
CA LEU A 103 4.07 -4.91 -3.76
C LEU A 103 5.10 -4.10 -4.56
N GLN A 104 5.56 -2.95 -4.03
CA GLN A 104 6.64 -2.18 -4.65
C GLN A 104 7.94 -2.96 -4.73
N LEU A 105 8.33 -3.69 -3.68
CA LEU A 105 9.56 -4.48 -3.67
C LEU A 105 9.51 -5.65 -4.65
N ALA A 106 8.35 -6.29 -4.82
CA ALA A 106 8.18 -7.42 -5.73
C ALA A 106 8.11 -6.99 -7.21
N TYR A 107 7.42 -5.89 -7.51
CA TYR A 107 7.04 -5.54 -8.89
C TYR A 107 7.54 -4.17 -9.35
N GLY A 108 8.25 -3.44 -8.47
CA GLY A 108 8.74 -2.10 -8.73
C GLY A 108 7.67 -1.01 -8.66
N TRP A 109 8.11 0.25 -8.76
CA TRP A 109 7.22 1.41 -8.80
C TRP A 109 6.32 1.43 -10.04
N GLU A 110 6.72 0.74 -11.12
CA GLU A 110 5.95 0.67 -12.36
C GLU A 110 4.60 -0.02 -12.17
N LEU A 111 4.47 -0.95 -11.21
CA LEU A 111 3.18 -1.51 -10.83
C LEU A 111 2.21 -0.41 -10.38
N TYR A 112 2.67 0.52 -9.54
CA TYR A 112 1.83 1.63 -9.08
C TYR A 112 1.52 2.58 -10.24
N THR A 113 2.50 2.97 -11.06
CA THR A 113 2.24 3.77 -12.27
C THR A 113 1.13 3.15 -13.12
N SER A 114 1.19 1.84 -13.32
CA SER A 114 0.21 1.07 -14.09
C SER A 114 -1.17 1.01 -13.39
N ILE A 115 -1.22 0.77 -12.09
CA ILE A 115 -2.49 0.77 -11.31
C ILE A 115 -3.17 2.14 -11.40
N PHE A 116 -2.42 3.21 -11.14
CA PHE A 116 -2.94 4.57 -11.17
C PHE A 116 -3.47 4.93 -12.56
N THR A 117 -2.78 4.51 -13.62
CA THR A 117 -3.21 4.73 -15.00
C THR A 117 -4.47 3.93 -15.31
N ALA A 118 -4.47 2.62 -15.03
CA ALA A 118 -5.59 1.74 -15.30
C ALA A 118 -6.88 2.22 -14.62
N TYR A 119 -6.83 2.70 -13.38
CA TYR A 119 -8.01 3.25 -12.70
C TYR A 119 -8.53 4.57 -13.29
N ARG A 120 -7.67 5.43 -13.86
CA ARG A 120 -8.10 6.67 -14.56
C ARG A 120 -8.77 6.38 -15.89
N GLU A 121 -8.38 5.28 -16.53
CA GLU A 121 -8.91 4.87 -17.83
C GLU A 121 -10.19 4.03 -17.74
N LEU A 122 -10.55 3.57 -16.53
CA LEU A 122 -11.81 2.86 -16.33
C LEU A 122 -13.02 3.77 -16.65
N PRO A 123 -14.02 3.25 -17.38
CA PRO A 123 -15.33 3.89 -17.47
C PRO A 123 -15.89 4.16 -16.06
N LYS A 124 -16.59 5.28 -15.89
CA LYS A 124 -17.10 5.71 -14.57
C LYS A 124 -18.03 4.67 -13.96
N GLU A 125 -18.78 3.97 -14.80
CA GLU A 125 -19.69 2.89 -14.42
C GLU A 125 -18.98 1.68 -13.80
N ASP A 126 -17.73 1.43 -14.21
CA ASP A 126 -16.89 0.30 -13.78
C ASP A 126 -16.06 0.60 -12.53
N LEU A 127 -16.05 1.87 -12.08
CA LEU A 127 -15.37 2.25 -10.84
C LEU A 127 -16.08 1.61 -9.64
N PRO A 128 -15.33 0.99 -8.70
CA PRO A 128 -15.90 0.39 -7.51
C PRO A 128 -16.51 1.47 -6.59
N ARG A 129 -17.66 1.15 -5.99
CA ARG A 129 -18.49 2.10 -5.24
C ARG A 129 -18.59 1.76 -3.76
N THR A 130 -18.39 0.49 -3.40
CA THR A 130 -18.39 0.03 -2.02
C THR A 130 -16.98 -0.35 -1.54
N ASN A 131 -16.77 -0.37 -0.22
CA ASN A 131 -15.49 -0.82 0.36
C ASN A 131 -15.08 -2.21 -0.14
N GLN A 132 -16.03 -3.16 -0.20
CA GLN A 132 -15.73 -4.52 -0.66
C GLN A 132 -15.37 -4.53 -2.16
N GLU A 133 -16.07 -3.77 -2.99
CA GLU A 133 -15.75 -3.65 -4.41
C GLU A 133 -14.36 -3.03 -4.62
N GLN A 134 -13.97 -2.04 -3.79
CA GLN A 134 -12.64 -1.43 -3.86
C GLN A 134 -11.54 -2.42 -3.48
N ILE A 135 -11.74 -3.20 -2.41
CA ILE A 135 -10.81 -4.26 -1.98
C ILE A 135 -10.64 -5.29 -3.10
N ASP A 136 -11.76 -5.83 -3.61
CA ASP A 136 -11.73 -6.87 -4.64
C ASP A 136 -11.15 -6.33 -5.96
N ALA A 137 -11.54 -5.13 -6.37
CA ALA A 137 -11.04 -4.50 -7.59
C ALA A 137 -9.54 -4.21 -7.51
N PHE A 138 -9.04 -3.75 -6.36
CA PHE A 138 -7.62 -3.47 -6.19
C PHE A 138 -6.80 -4.76 -6.30
N ALA A 139 -7.24 -5.85 -5.64
CA ALA A 139 -6.53 -7.12 -5.73
C ALA A 139 -6.54 -7.69 -7.15
N VAL A 140 -7.68 -7.64 -7.85
CA VAL A 140 -7.78 -8.04 -9.27
C VAL A 140 -6.87 -7.19 -10.15
N MET A 141 -6.86 -5.87 -9.94
CA MET A 141 -6.03 -4.93 -10.70
C MET A 141 -4.54 -5.21 -10.47
N ALA A 142 -4.14 -5.36 -9.21
CA ALA A 142 -2.76 -5.66 -8.83
C ALA A 142 -2.30 -6.99 -9.41
N SER A 143 -3.09 -8.06 -9.31
CA SER A 143 -2.76 -9.36 -9.91
C SER A 143 -2.59 -9.26 -11.42
N ARG A 144 -3.55 -8.63 -12.10
CA ARG A 144 -3.51 -8.46 -13.56
C ARG A 144 -2.26 -7.72 -14.03
N LEU A 145 -1.89 -6.63 -13.33
CA LEU A 145 -0.78 -5.77 -13.73
C LEU A 145 0.59 -6.31 -13.27
N ALA A 146 0.64 -7.04 -12.16
CA ALA A 146 1.82 -7.80 -11.75
C ALA A 146 2.07 -9.02 -12.64
N GLY A 147 1.02 -9.53 -13.29
CA GLY A 147 1.09 -10.76 -14.10
C GLY A 147 1.08 -12.03 -13.27
N GLU A 148 0.73 -11.95 -11.98
CA GLU A 148 0.76 -13.06 -11.02
C GLU A 148 -0.51 -13.08 -10.16
N ASP A 149 -0.92 -14.27 -9.71
CA ASP A 149 -2.05 -14.46 -8.81
C ASP A 149 -1.67 -14.04 -7.37
N LEU A 150 -2.15 -12.87 -6.96
CA LEU A 150 -1.88 -12.31 -5.62
C LEU A 150 -2.91 -12.73 -4.57
N THR A 151 -3.79 -13.70 -4.86
CA THR A 151 -4.83 -14.15 -3.92
C THR A 151 -4.22 -14.56 -2.58
N LEU A 152 -3.13 -15.32 -2.59
CA LEU A 152 -2.45 -15.76 -1.37
C LEU A 152 -1.82 -14.58 -0.62
N PHE A 153 -1.24 -13.62 -1.32
CA PHE A 153 -0.65 -12.41 -0.73
C PHE A 153 -1.70 -11.62 0.07
N PHE A 154 -2.84 -11.29 -0.54
CA PHE A 154 -3.92 -10.57 0.16
C PHE A 154 -4.54 -11.41 1.29
N THR A 155 -4.63 -12.73 1.12
CA THR A 155 -5.11 -13.66 2.16
C THR A 155 -4.18 -13.66 3.38
N LYS A 156 -2.86 -13.71 3.19
CA LYS A 156 -1.86 -13.65 4.27
C LYS A 156 -1.97 -12.36 5.08
N TRP A 157 -2.20 -11.25 4.39
CA TRP A 157 -2.47 -9.94 4.99
C TRP A 157 -3.85 -9.81 5.64
N ALA A 158 -4.69 -10.84 5.58
CA ALA A 158 -6.08 -10.80 6.04
C ALA A 158 -6.85 -9.58 5.47
N VAL A 159 -6.53 -9.21 4.23
CA VAL A 159 -7.35 -8.32 3.41
C VAL A 159 -8.54 -9.15 2.95
N GLY A 160 -9.74 -8.77 3.42
CA GLY A 160 -10.95 -9.57 3.28
C GLY A 160 -11.49 -9.63 1.84
N LEU A 161 -10.80 -10.35 0.95
CA LEU A 161 -11.30 -10.62 -0.40
C LEU A 161 -12.57 -11.44 -0.35
N SER A 162 -13.58 -10.98 -1.08
CA SER A 162 -14.79 -11.76 -1.29
C SER A 162 -14.49 -12.96 -2.18
N ASP A 163 -15.37 -13.95 -2.17
CA ASP A 163 -15.24 -15.09 -3.08
C ASP A 163 -15.37 -14.64 -4.54
N ALA A 164 -16.19 -13.64 -4.84
CA ALA A 164 -16.27 -13.03 -6.16
C ALA A 164 -14.96 -12.37 -6.59
N GLY A 165 -14.24 -11.70 -5.67
CA GLY A 165 -12.91 -11.13 -5.92
C GLY A 165 -11.89 -12.22 -6.25
N LYS A 166 -11.84 -13.29 -5.45
CA LYS A 166 -10.94 -14.44 -5.67
C LYS A 166 -11.25 -15.14 -7.00
N ASP A 167 -12.53 -15.30 -7.33
CA ASP A 167 -12.96 -15.93 -8.58
C ASP A 167 -12.53 -15.09 -9.80
N ARG A 168 -12.62 -13.76 -9.71
CA ARG A 168 -12.12 -12.86 -10.76
C ARG A 168 -10.61 -12.98 -10.95
N ILE A 169 -9.82 -13.10 -9.88
CA ILE A 169 -8.36 -13.33 -10.00
C ILE A 169 -8.11 -14.69 -10.64
N ARG A 170 -8.76 -15.75 -10.17
CA ARG A 170 -8.62 -17.11 -10.71
C ARG A 170 -8.95 -17.18 -12.21
N ALA A 171 -9.96 -16.42 -12.65
CA ALA A 171 -10.36 -16.36 -14.05
C ALA A 171 -9.27 -15.75 -14.98
N LEU A 172 -8.32 -14.99 -14.43
CA LEU A 172 -7.17 -14.46 -15.19
C LEU A 172 -6.14 -15.53 -15.53
N GLN A 173 -6.17 -16.70 -14.87
CA GLN A 173 -5.26 -17.83 -15.10
C GLN A 173 -3.78 -17.45 -15.01
N LEU A 174 -3.44 -16.57 -14.06
CA LEU A 174 -2.08 -16.10 -13.83
C LEU A 174 -1.24 -17.15 -13.09
N PRO A 175 0.09 -17.18 -13.31
CA PRO A 175 1.00 -17.98 -12.49
C PRO A 175 1.01 -17.51 -11.03
N GLN A 176 1.44 -18.39 -10.13
CA GLN A 176 1.73 -17.99 -8.75
C GLN A 176 3.01 -17.15 -8.70
N PRO A 177 3.18 -16.28 -7.69
CA PRO A 177 4.39 -15.48 -7.55
C PRO A 177 5.68 -16.27 -7.51
N GLU A 178 6.70 -15.86 -8.27
CA GLU A 178 8.03 -16.49 -8.25
C GLU A 178 8.74 -16.30 -6.89
N VAL A 179 8.46 -15.17 -6.24
CA VAL A 179 8.89 -14.85 -4.87
C VAL A 179 7.67 -14.66 -4.00
N GLU A 180 7.75 -14.99 -2.71
CA GLU A 180 6.67 -14.77 -1.75
C GLU A 180 6.60 -13.28 -1.36
N PRO A 181 5.72 -12.43 -1.92
CA PRO A 181 5.84 -10.99 -1.75
C PRO A 181 5.63 -10.56 -0.29
N TRP A 182 4.86 -11.34 0.46
CA TRP A 182 4.59 -11.10 1.89
C TRP A 182 5.83 -11.30 2.79
N THR A 183 6.95 -11.80 2.27
CA THR A 183 8.21 -11.99 3.00
C THR A 183 9.23 -10.87 2.75
N LEU A 184 8.97 -9.99 1.78
CA LEU A 184 9.93 -8.97 1.36
C LEU A 184 10.02 -7.85 2.39
N GLN A 185 11.24 -7.32 2.55
CA GLN A 185 11.54 -6.11 3.31
C GLN A 185 12.74 -5.36 2.70
N GLU A 186 12.85 -4.08 3.03
CA GLU A 186 14.04 -3.27 2.76
C GLU A 186 15.19 -3.69 3.69
N THR A 187 16.43 -3.44 3.25
CA THR A 187 17.67 -3.71 4.01
C THR A 187 18.26 -2.45 4.58
#